data_AF-A0A2M6YSW8-F1
#
_entry.id   AF-A0A2M6YSW8-F1
#
_cell.length_a   1.000
_cell.length_b   1.000
_cell.length_c   1.000
_cell.angle_alpha   90.00
_cell.angle_beta   90.00
_cell.angle_gamma   90.00
#
_symmetry.space_group_name_H-M   'P 1'
#
loop_
_entity.id
_entity.type
_entity.pdbx_description
1 polymer ?
#
loop_
_entity_poly.entity_id
_entity_poly.type
_entity_poly.pdbx_seq_one_letter_code
_entity_poly.pdbx_strand_id
1 'polypeptide(L)'
;MEINSIINIASAVVLSIGSSSLIIIGLSSWLGKVWAARILEKDKLKYKSEFEKIKSSYEKEIENYKSELDKSKSLFFRYSESQFNLYNDLWGTLCKLESTVDDLWDQANAENLLSFALHLDKTINRIKTHRLLIEDDHYEKLKKILDTLNKFRLGKTNLIRMRQMTKEQIKLFKIDKILEYIDQNRESKDQFEELLEIIVKDFKTQIRANKIV
;
A
#
# COMPACT_ATOMS: atom_id res chain seq x y z
N MET A 1 21.98 94.00 -56.96
CA MET A 1 21.67 93.06 -55.86
C MET A 1 22.97 92.39 -55.49
N GLU A 2 23.57 92.74 -54.34
CA GLU A 2 24.94 92.31 -54.03
C GLU A 2 24.99 90.81 -53.75
N ILE A 3 25.94 90.10 -54.37
CA ILE A 3 26.17 88.66 -54.19
C ILE A 3 26.34 88.31 -52.69
N ASN A 4 26.91 89.22 -51.89
CA ASN A 4 27.01 89.09 -50.43
C ASN A 4 25.65 88.99 -49.71
N SER A 5 24.61 89.66 -50.21
CA SER A 5 23.27 89.61 -49.61
C SER A 5 22.57 88.27 -49.87
N ILE A 6 22.78 87.67 -51.05
CA ILE A 6 22.22 86.36 -51.41
C ILE A 6 22.95 85.24 -50.63
N ILE A 7 24.28 85.34 -50.48
CA ILE A 7 25.07 84.38 -49.70
C ILE A 7 24.73 84.46 -48.20
N ASN A 8 24.47 85.64 -47.64
CA ASN A 8 24.05 85.77 -46.23
C ASN A 8 22.65 85.22 -45.96
N ILE A 9 21.71 85.41 -46.90
CA ILE A 9 20.35 84.85 -46.77
C ILE A 9 20.38 83.33 -46.98
N ALA A 10 21.10 82.83 -47.98
CA ALA A 10 21.26 81.40 -48.22
C ALA A 10 21.98 80.69 -47.06
N SER A 11 23.03 81.29 -46.49
CA SER A 11 23.74 80.76 -45.33
C SER A 11 22.90 80.83 -44.06
N ALA A 12 22.11 81.88 -43.83
CA ALA A 12 21.16 81.97 -42.73
C ALA A 12 19.99 80.97 -42.86
N VAL A 13 19.52 80.68 -44.07
CA VAL A 13 18.50 79.65 -44.34
C VAL A 13 19.06 78.24 -44.13
N VAL A 14 20.29 77.97 -44.58
CA VAL A 14 20.96 76.67 -44.34
C VAL A 14 21.35 76.50 -42.87
N LEU A 15 21.75 77.55 -42.16
CA LEU A 15 22.04 77.51 -40.72
C LEU A 15 20.77 77.39 -39.87
N SER A 16 19.66 78.02 -40.27
CA SER A 16 18.37 77.89 -39.57
C SER A 16 17.72 76.53 -39.81
N ILE A 17 17.82 75.97 -41.02
CA ILE A 17 17.36 74.60 -41.32
C ILE A 17 18.32 73.55 -40.72
N GLY A 18 19.63 73.79 -40.73
CA GLY A 18 20.66 72.89 -40.19
C GLY A 18 20.66 72.81 -38.66
N SER A 19 20.41 73.92 -37.96
CA SER A 19 20.29 73.95 -36.49
C SER A 19 19.02 73.27 -35.99
N SER A 20 17.87 73.50 -36.66
CA SER A 20 16.63 72.77 -36.36
C SER A 20 16.76 71.27 -36.63
N SER A 21 17.47 70.86 -37.69
CA SER A 21 17.67 69.44 -38.00
C SER A 21 18.52 68.73 -36.92
N LEU A 22 19.58 69.36 -36.41
CA LEU A 22 20.38 68.83 -35.30
C LEU A 22 19.58 68.71 -33.99
N ILE A 23 18.71 69.69 -33.69
CA ILE A 23 17.81 69.64 -32.53
C ILE A 23 16.80 68.50 -32.68
N ILE A 24 16.19 68.34 -33.85
CA ILE A 24 15.23 67.27 -34.14
C ILE A 24 15.91 65.89 -34.04
N ILE A 25 17.12 65.72 -34.59
CA ILE A 25 17.88 64.47 -34.52
C ILE A 25 18.31 64.18 -33.07
N GLY A 26 18.77 65.19 -32.33
CA GLY A 26 19.16 65.06 -30.93
C GLY A 26 17.98 64.67 -30.03
N LEU A 27 16.83 65.35 -30.19
CA LEU A 27 15.60 65.03 -29.47
C LEU A 27 15.05 63.66 -29.88
N SER A 28 15.10 63.29 -31.15
CA SER A 28 14.66 61.96 -31.63
C SER A 28 15.54 60.83 -31.11
N SER A 29 16.86 61.04 -31.05
CA SER A 29 17.83 60.10 -30.45
C SER A 29 17.62 59.96 -28.94
N TRP A 30 17.36 61.06 -28.24
CA TRP A 30 17.06 61.06 -26.81
C TRP A 30 15.73 60.35 -26.52
N LEU A 31 14.66 60.65 -27.26
CA LEU A 31 13.38 59.95 -27.16
C LEU A 31 13.56 58.46 -27.43
N GLY A 32 14.28 58.09 -28.50
CA GLY A 32 14.56 56.69 -28.82
C GLY A 32 15.26 55.95 -27.69
N LYS A 33 16.26 56.57 -27.04
CA LYS A 33 16.94 56.00 -25.87
C LYS A 33 16.03 55.86 -24.66
N VAL A 34 15.20 56.87 -24.35
CA VAL A 34 14.26 56.83 -23.21
C VAL A 34 13.18 55.77 -23.44
N TRP A 35 12.63 55.69 -24.64
CA TRP A 35 11.63 54.67 -25.00
C TRP A 35 12.23 53.26 -25.03
N ALA A 36 13.44 53.09 -25.57
CA ALA A 36 14.14 51.81 -25.53
C ALA A 36 14.44 51.36 -24.10
N ALA A 37 14.91 52.26 -23.23
CA ALA A 37 15.13 51.96 -21.82
C ALA A 37 13.82 51.56 -21.12
N ARG A 38 12.73 52.29 -21.39
CA ARG A 38 11.41 52.01 -20.81
C ARG A 38 10.81 50.68 -21.29
N ILE A 39 10.96 50.34 -22.56
CA ILE A 39 10.54 49.04 -23.10
C ILE A 39 11.36 47.92 -22.46
N LEU A 40 12.68 48.09 -22.36
CA LEU A 40 13.58 47.09 -21.78
C LEU A 40 13.34 46.88 -20.29
N GLU A 41 13.04 47.93 -19.52
CA GLU A 41 12.61 47.82 -18.12
C GLU A 41 11.28 47.08 -18.00
N LYS A 42 10.29 47.42 -18.85
CA LYS A 42 8.99 46.75 -18.86
C LYS A 42 9.13 45.25 -19.17
N ASP A 43 9.96 44.89 -20.15
CA ASP A 43 10.22 43.51 -20.51
C ASP A 43 10.96 42.77 -19.39
N LYS A 44 11.97 43.39 -18.76
CA LYS A 44 12.65 42.81 -17.60
C LYS A 44 11.69 42.52 -16.44
N LEU A 45 10.80 43.47 -16.13
CA LEU A 45 9.78 43.28 -15.08
C LEU A 45 8.81 42.16 -15.44
N LYS A 46 8.40 42.07 -16.71
CA LYS A 46 7.53 40.99 -17.20
C LYS A 46 8.20 39.63 -17.07
N TYR A 47 9.44 39.47 -17.57
CA TYR A 47 10.18 38.22 -17.46
C TYR A 47 10.46 37.83 -16.01
N LYS A 48 10.78 38.79 -15.14
CA LYS A 48 10.96 38.53 -13.71
C LYS A 48 9.67 38.02 -13.07
N SER A 49 8.54 38.64 -13.37
CA SER A 49 7.23 38.20 -12.87
C SER A 49 6.85 36.82 -13.39
N GLU A 50 7.06 36.54 -14.69
CA GLU A 50 6.80 35.22 -15.27
C GLU A 50 7.71 34.14 -14.67
N PHE A 51 8.99 34.45 -14.45
CA PHE A 51 9.93 33.56 -13.79
C PHE A 51 9.53 33.26 -12.34
N GLU A 52 9.15 34.28 -11.57
CA GLU A 52 8.66 34.11 -10.19
C GLU A 52 7.36 33.27 -10.15
N LYS A 53 6.46 33.46 -11.11
CA LYS A 53 5.24 32.65 -11.23
C LYS A 53 5.55 31.19 -11.52
N ILE A 54 6.43 30.92 -12.49
CA ILE A 54 6.86 29.56 -12.86
C ILE A 54 7.57 28.90 -11.67
N LYS A 55 8.46 29.63 -11.00
CA LYS A 55 9.14 29.13 -9.80
C LYS A 55 8.13 28.77 -8.70
N SER A 56 7.19 29.68 -8.41
CA SER A 56 6.15 29.45 -7.41
C SER A 56 5.23 28.29 -7.77
N SER A 57 4.91 28.07 -9.05
CA SER A 57 4.12 26.91 -9.47
C SER A 57 4.87 25.60 -9.25
N TYR A 58 6.16 25.54 -9.62
CA TYR A 58 6.97 24.35 -9.37
C TYR A 58 7.16 24.07 -7.87
N GLU A 59 7.37 25.10 -7.05
CA GLU A 59 7.45 24.94 -5.59
C GLU A 59 6.15 24.36 -5.01
N LYS A 60 4.98 24.83 -5.49
CA LYS A 60 3.68 24.28 -5.11
C LYS A 60 3.51 22.83 -5.56
N GLU A 61 3.91 22.49 -6.78
CA GLU A 61 3.85 21.11 -7.27
C GLU A 61 4.73 20.18 -6.44
N ILE A 62 5.96 20.58 -6.14
CA ILE A 62 6.86 19.81 -5.27
C ILE A 62 6.24 19.59 -3.89
N GLU A 63 5.66 20.62 -3.29
CA GLU A 63 5.01 20.51 -1.99
C GLU A 63 3.80 19.57 -2.03
N ASN A 64 3.00 19.66 -3.09
CA ASN A 64 1.86 18.75 -3.31
C ASN A 64 2.32 17.30 -3.45
N TYR A 65 3.34 17.04 -4.29
CA TYR A 65 3.89 15.69 -4.47
C TYR A 65 4.49 15.13 -3.19
N LYS A 66 5.18 15.96 -2.38
CA LYS A 66 5.67 15.55 -1.06
C LYS A 66 4.51 15.18 -0.14
N SER A 67 3.46 16.00 -0.09
CA SER A 67 2.27 15.74 0.73
C SER A 67 1.57 14.44 0.31
N GLU A 68 1.43 14.19 -0.98
CA GLU A 68 0.86 12.95 -1.51
C GLU A 68 1.72 11.73 -1.18
N LEU A 69 3.04 11.86 -1.34
CA LEU A 69 4.00 10.81 -0.99
C LEU A 69 3.91 10.47 0.50
N ASP A 70 3.85 11.48 1.38
CA ASP A 70 3.75 11.27 2.82
C ASP A 70 2.43 10.62 3.22
N LYS A 71 1.32 10.99 2.57
CA LYS A 71 0.03 10.30 2.75
C LYS A 71 0.13 8.83 2.32
N SER A 72 0.69 8.57 1.14
CA SER A 72 0.86 7.21 0.62
C SER A 72 1.73 6.36 1.53
N LYS A 73 2.86 6.91 2.00
CA LYS A 73 3.74 6.24 2.97
C LYS A 73 3.03 5.95 4.28
N SER A 74 2.30 6.92 4.83
CA SER A 74 1.54 6.75 6.08
C SER A 74 0.48 5.65 5.95
N LEU A 75 -0.27 5.64 4.85
CA LEU A 75 -1.27 4.59 4.56
C LEU A 75 -0.61 3.23 4.43
N PHE A 76 0.50 3.14 3.70
CA PHE A 76 1.27 1.92 3.56
C PHE A 76 1.77 1.38 4.90
N PHE A 77 2.40 2.22 5.73
CA PHE A 77 2.90 1.80 7.04
C PHE A 77 1.78 1.33 7.96
N ARG A 78 0.65 2.06 8.02
CA ARG A 78 -0.52 1.65 8.81
C ARG A 78 -1.08 0.30 8.34
N TYR A 79 -1.16 0.10 7.03
CA TYR A 79 -1.63 -1.17 6.46
C TYR A 79 -0.68 -2.32 6.77
N SER A 80 0.62 -2.11 6.54
CA SER A 80 1.69 -3.09 6.82
C SER A 80 1.75 -3.49 8.29
N GLU A 81 1.68 -2.50 9.20
CA GLU A 81 1.63 -2.74 10.65
C GLU A 81 0.37 -3.52 11.05
N SER A 82 -0.79 -3.16 10.48
CA SER A 82 -2.04 -3.87 10.76
C SER A 82 -2.00 -5.31 10.26
N GLN A 83 -1.44 -5.57 9.06
CA GLN A 83 -1.24 -6.92 8.54
C GLN A 83 -0.27 -7.70 9.44
N PHE A 84 0.87 -7.11 9.83
CA PHE A 84 1.84 -7.77 10.70
C PHE A 84 1.22 -8.23 12.02
N ASN A 85 0.49 -7.33 12.68
CA ASN A 85 -0.20 -7.64 13.93
C ASN A 85 -1.25 -8.73 13.74
N LEU A 86 -1.99 -8.69 12.64
CA LEU A 86 -2.96 -9.74 12.30
C LEU A 86 -2.29 -11.10 12.10
N TYR A 87 -1.25 -11.19 11.27
CA TYR A 87 -0.57 -12.46 10.99
C TYR A 87 0.06 -13.07 12.23
N ASN A 88 0.64 -12.26 13.12
CA ASN A 88 1.15 -12.74 14.42
C ASN A 88 0.04 -13.28 15.33
N ASP A 89 -1.08 -12.57 15.40
CA ASP A 89 -2.22 -13.00 16.21
C ASP A 89 -2.88 -14.28 15.65
N LEU A 90 -3.02 -14.38 14.33
CA LEU A 90 -3.49 -15.59 13.66
C LEU A 90 -2.55 -16.76 13.93
N TRP A 91 -1.23 -16.53 13.84
CA TRP A 91 -0.25 -17.56 14.17
C TRP A 91 -0.38 -18.02 15.63
N GLY A 92 -0.46 -17.09 16.58
CA GLY A 92 -0.66 -17.44 17.99
C GLY A 92 -1.98 -18.20 18.25
N THR A 93 -3.01 -17.95 17.45
CA THR A 93 -4.28 -18.69 17.50
C THR A 93 -4.12 -20.10 16.92
N LEU A 94 -3.38 -20.25 15.82
CA LEU A 94 -3.08 -21.54 15.20
C LEU A 94 -2.20 -22.43 16.11
N CYS A 95 -1.17 -21.90 16.76
CA CYS A 95 -0.37 -22.67 17.72
C CYS A 95 -1.21 -23.19 18.90
N LYS A 96 -2.15 -22.38 19.39
CA LYS A 96 -3.08 -22.83 20.44
C LYS A 96 -3.98 -23.95 19.92
N LEU A 97 -4.47 -23.82 18.69
CA LEU A 97 -5.29 -24.84 18.06
C LEU A 97 -4.51 -26.15 17.86
N GLU A 98 -3.26 -26.06 17.36
CA GLU A 98 -2.32 -27.19 17.23
C GLU A 98 -2.11 -27.90 18.57
N SER A 99 -1.81 -27.17 19.64
CA SER A 99 -1.68 -27.76 20.98
C SER A 99 -2.94 -28.51 21.41
N THR A 100 -4.14 -27.97 21.16
CA THR A 100 -5.39 -28.67 21.49
C THR A 100 -5.66 -29.89 20.60
N VAL A 101 -5.13 -29.91 19.37
CA VAL A 101 -5.16 -31.09 18.50
C VAL A 101 -4.27 -32.19 19.07
N ASP A 102 -3.07 -31.84 19.53
CA ASP A 102 -2.16 -32.79 20.17
C ASP A 102 -2.73 -33.34 21.48
N ASP A 103 -3.29 -32.48 22.34
CA ASP A 103 -3.95 -32.92 23.58
C ASP A 103 -5.10 -33.90 23.30
N LEU A 104 -5.92 -33.62 22.26
CA LEU A 104 -7.01 -34.50 21.83
C LEU A 104 -6.51 -35.77 21.13
N TRP A 105 -5.35 -35.69 20.49
CA TRP A 105 -4.70 -36.84 19.88
C TRP A 105 -4.22 -37.83 20.95
N ASP A 106 -3.46 -37.32 21.92
CA ASP A 106 -2.88 -38.07 23.02
C ASP A 106 -3.96 -38.62 23.96
N GLN A 107 -4.95 -37.78 24.28
CA GLN A 107 -6.05 -38.15 25.16
C GLN A 107 -7.41 -37.83 24.51
N ALA A 108 -7.94 -38.83 23.80
CA ALA A 108 -9.27 -38.77 23.23
C ALA A 108 -10.36 -38.92 24.32
N ASN A 109 -10.73 -37.80 24.95
CA ASN A 109 -11.78 -37.69 25.97
C ASN A 109 -12.70 -36.48 25.66
N ALA A 110 -13.81 -36.36 26.41
CA ALA A 110 -14.82 -35.33 26.17
C ALA A 110 -14.33 -33.90 26.51
N GLU A 111 -13.45 -33.76 27.50
CA GLU A 111 -12.89 -32.47 27.94
C GLU A 111 -11.98 -31.87 26.86
N ASN A 112 -11.03 -32.66 26.36
CA ASN A 112 -10.12 -32.24 25.29
C ASN A 112 -10.87 -31.98 23.99
N LEU A 113 -11.92 -32.77 23.70
CA LEU A 113 -12.78 -32.55 22.53
C LEU A 113 -13.52 -31.21 22.61
N LEU A 114 -14.04 -30.87 23.78
CA LEU A 114 -14.71 -29.59 24.01
C LEU A 114 -13.74 -28.43 23.90
N SER A 115 -12.56 -28.53 24.53
CA SER A 115 -11.51 -27.53 24.44
C SER A 115 -11.10 -27.26 22.99
N PHE A 116 -10.78 -28.31 22.24
CA PHE A 116 -10.46 -28.24 20.82
C PHE A 116 -11.60 -27.59 20.00
N ALA A 117 -12.85 -27.99 20.22
CA ALA A 117 -13.99 -27.42 19.49
C ALA A 117 -14.14 -25.90 19.75
N LEU A 118 -13.99 -25.45 20.99
CA LEU A 118 -14.03 -24.03 21.36
C LEU A 118 -12.91 -23.24 20.67
N HIS A 119 -11.69 -23.78 20.66
CA HIS A 119 -10.54 -23.15 20.01
C HIS A 119 -10.67 -23.13 18.48
N LEU A 120 -11.22 -24.19 17.88
CA LEU A 120 -11.51 -24.25 16.45
C LEU A 120 -12.53 -23.17 16.06
N ASP A 121 -13.66 -23.07 16.76
CA ASP A 121 -14.70 -22.08 16.46
C ASP A 121 -14.18 -20.64 16.65
N LYS A 122 -13.36 -20.41 17.68
CA LYS A 122 -12.69 -19.12 17.89
C LYS A 122 -11.76 -18.77 16.73
N THR A 123 -11.01 -19.74 16.23
CA THR A 123 -10.09 -19.56 15.09
C THR A 123 -10.87 -19.26 13.80
N ILE A 124 -11.96 -19.99 13.53
CA ILE A 124 -12.86 -19.74 12.40
C ILE A 124 -13.38 -18.29 12.44
N ASN A 125 -13.87 -17.85 13.59
CA ASN A 125 -14.38 -16.50 13.75
C ASN A 125 -13.29 -15.45 13.55
N ARG A 126 -12.08 -15.67 14.09
CA ARG A 126 -10.96 -14.75 13.91
C ARG A 126 -10.59 -14.57 12.44
N ILE A 127 -10.48 -15.68 11.69
CA ILE A 127 -10.16 -15.67 10.26
C ILE A 127 -11.27 -14.97 9.45
N LYS A 128 -12.55 -15.23 9.77
CA LYS A 128 -13.68 -14.57 9.10
C LYS A 128 -13.71 -13.07 9.35
N THR A 129 -13.55 -12.63 10.60
CA THR A 129 -13.60 -11.21 10.97
C THR A 129 -12.50 -10.40 10.29
N HIS A 130 -11.32 -11.00 10.06
CA HIS A 130 -10.18 -10.29 9.51
C HIS A 130 -9.94 -10.56 8.02
N ARG A 131 -10.90 -11.16 7.31
CA ARG A 131 -10.77 -11.56 5.90
C ARG A 131 -10.21 -10.45 4.99
N LEU A 132 -10.59 -9.20 5.21
CA LEU A 132 -10.17 -8.05 4.40
C LEU A 132 -8.65 -7.80 4.40
N LEU A 133 -7.95 -8.26 5.43
CA LEU A 133 -6.52 -8.04 5.62
C LEU A 133 -5.69 -9.30 5.38
N ILE A 134 -6.34 -10.42 5.03
CA ILE A 134 -5.69 -11.69 4.73
C ILE A 134 -5.62 -11.81 3.20
N GLU A 135 -4.43 -12.11 2.67
CA GLU A 135 -4.28 -12.42 1.24
C GLU A 135 -5.17 -13.60 0.83
N ASP A 136 -5.79 -13.52 -0.35
CA ASP A 136 -6.78 -14.52 -0.80
C ASP A 136 -6.22 -15.95 -0.82
N ASP A 137 -4.97 -16.12 -1.26
CA ASP A 137 -4.30 -17.43 -1.28
C ASP A 137 -4.11 -18.00 0.15
N HIS A 138 -3.71 -17.14 1.10
CA HIS A 138 -3.57 -17.53 2.50
C HIS A 138 -4.93 -17.89 3.11
N TYR A 139 -5.97 -17.14 2.76
CA TYR A 139 -7.34 -17.39 3.22
C TYR A 139 -7.85 -18.77 2.77
N GLU A 140 -7.63 -19.15 1.51
CA GLU A 140 -8.02 -20.46 0.99
C GLU A 140 -7.26 -21.60 1.66
N LYS A 141 -5.96 -21.42 1.94
CA LYS A 141 -5.16 -22.41 2.72
C LYS A 141 -5.67 -22.55 4.16
N LEU A 142 -5.97 -21.43 4.83
CA LEU A 142 -6.56 -21.44 6.17
C LEU A 142 -7.92 -22.15 6.17
N LYS A 143 -8.75 -21.94 5.15
CA LYS A 143 -10.03 -22.63 5.01
C LYS A 143 -9.83 -24.15 4.88
N LYS A 144 -8.87 -24.59 4.07
CA LYS A 144 -8.51 -26.03 3.97
C LYS A 144 -8.06 -26.62 5.31
N ILE A 145 -7.27 -25.88 6.08
CA ILE A 145 -6.88 -26.26 7.45
C ILE A 145 -8.13 -26.48 8.32
N LEU A 146 -9.04 -25.51 8.34
CA LEU A 146 -10.27 -25.57 9.14
C LEU A 146 -11.20 -26.73 8.72
N ASP A 147 -11.31 -26.99 7.42
CA ASP A 147 -12.10 -28.11 6.90
C ASP A 147 -11.50 -29.45 7.30
N THR A 148 -10.17 -29.57 7.25
CA THR A 148 -9.43 -30.77 7.69
C THR A 148 -9.61 -31.01 9.18
N LEU A 149 -9.50 -29.96 10.00
CA LEU A 149 -9.75 -30.05 11.45
C LEU A 149 -11.20 -30.36 11.80
N ASN A 150 -12.18 -29.93 10.99
CA ASN A 150 -13.57 -30.33 11.15
C ASN A 150 -13.76 -31.83 10.91
N LYS A 151 -13.12 -32.41 9.88
CA LYS A 151 -13.12 -33.87 9.66
C LYS A 151 -12.48 -34.60 10.83
N PHE A 152 -11.34 -34.10 11.31
CA PHE A 152 -10.68 -34.62 12.50
C PHE A 152 -11.59 -34.61 13.74
N ARG A 153 -12.31 -33.50 14.00
CA ARG A 153 -13.29 -33.38 15.08
C ARG A 153 -14.35 -34.47 15.01
N LEU A 154 -14.95 -34.66 13.83
CA LEU A 154 -16.00 -35.64 13.61
C LEU A 154 -15.48 -37.07 13.84
N GLY A 155 -14.29 -37.37 13.32
CA GLY A 155 -13.62 -38.66 13.55
C GLY A 155 -13.38 -38.92 15.05
N LYS A 156 -12.78 -37.97 15.77
CA LYS A 156 -12.53 -38.10 17.23
C LYS A 156 -13.82 -38.26 18.03
N THR A 157 -14.87 -37.51 17.68
CA THR A 157 -16.20 -37.66 18.31
C THR A 157 -16.72 -39.09 18.18
N ASN A 158 -16.63 -39.67 16.98
CA ASN A 158 -17.05 -41.03 16.73
C ASN A 158 -16.20 -42.06 17.49
N LEU A 159 -14.87 -41.90 17.50
CA LEU A 159 -13.96 -42.80 18.22
C LEU A 159 -14.20 -42.79 19.73
N ILE A 160 -14.42 -41.60 20.33
CA ILE A 160 -14.74 -41.47 21.76
C ILE A 160 -16.06 -42.17 22.07
N ARG A 161 -17.10 -41.95 21.25
CA ARG A 161 -18.39 -42.62 21.39
C ARG A 161 -18.26 -44.14 21.28
N MET A 162 -17.44 -44.65 20.35
CA MET A 162 -17.20 -46.08 20.17
C MET A 162 -16.51 -46.72 21.38
N ARG A 163 -15.61 -46.00 22.07
CA ARG A 163 -14.98 -46.49 23.31
C ARG A 163 -15.97 -46.71 24.46
N GLN A 164 -17.11 -46.02 24.42
CA GLN A 164 -18.18 -46.13 25.41
C GLN A 164 -19.20 -47.23 25.07
N MET A 165 -19.09 -47.87 23.89
CA MET A 165 -20.00 -48.94 23.46
C MET A 165 -19.72 -50.26 24.19
N THR A 166 -20.74 -51.11 24.34
CA THR A 166 -20.60 -52.45 24.90
C THR A 166 -19.91 -53.40 23.92
N LYS A 167 -19.32 -54.50 24.43
CA LYS A 167 -18.64 -55.52 23.60
C LYS A 167 -19.55 -56.12 22.52
N GLU A 168 -20.85 -56.23 22.79
CA GLU A 168 -21.86 -56.74 21.85
C GLU A 168 -22.12 -55.75 20.70
N GLN A 169 -22.18 -54.45 21.01
CA GLN A 169 -22.33 -53.38 20.02
C GLN A 169 -21.10 -53.26 19.12
N ILE A 170 -19.90 -53.47 19.66
CA ILE A 170 -18.63 -53.44 18.91
C ILE A 170 -18.55 -54.60 17.90
N LYS A 171 -19.00 -55.81 18.28
CA LYS A 171 -19.06 -56.96 17.35
C LYS A 171 -19.96 -56.70 16.13
N LEU A 172 -21.09 -56.03 16.33
CA LEU A 172 -22.00 -55.62 15.26
C LEU A 172 -21.37 -54.59 14.30
N PHE A 173 -20.48 -53.73 14.81
CA PHE A 173 -19.89 -52.64 14.02
C PHE A 173 -18.77 -53.07 13.07
N LYS A 174 -18.25 -54.29 13.22
CA LYS A 174 -17.04 -54.83 12.55
C LYS A 174 -15.78 -54.02 12.87
N ILE A 175 -14.74 -54.72 13.32
CA ILE A 175 -13.45 -54.12 13.72
C ILE A 175 -12.81 -53.31 12.57
N ASP A 176 -12.97 -53.77 11.33
CA ASP A 176 -12.41 -53.12 10.13
C ASP A 176 -12.89 -51.67 9.97
N LYS A 177 -14.14 -51.37 10.31
CA LYS A 177 -14.66 -49.99 10.25
C LYS A 177 -14.02 -49.08 11.30
N ILE A 178 -13.70 -49.63 12.47
CA ILE A 178 -13.04 -48.87 13.54
C ILE A 178 -11.61 -48.51 13.11
N LEU A 179 -10.90 -49.44 12.46
CA LEU A 179 -9.57 -49.19 11.91
C LEU A 179 -9.63 -48.12 10.82
N GLU A 180 -10.60 -48.18 9.91
CA GLU A 180 -10.81 -47.15 8.89
C GLU A 180 -11.01 -45.75 9.50
N TYR A 181 -11.81 -45.62 10.57
CA TYR A 181 -11.99 -44.34 11.25
C TYR A 181 -10.71 -43.84 11.94
N ILE A 182 -9.88 -44.75 12.46
CA ILE A 182 -8.59 -44.37 13.06
C ILE A 182 -7.65 -43.85 11.96
N ASP A 183 -7.56 -44.55 10.84
CA ASP A 183 -6.69 -44.18 9.73
C ASP A 183 -7.09 -42.85 9.10
N GLN A 184 -8.39 -42.63 8.84
CA GLN A 184 -8.90 -41.35 8.35
C GLN A 184 -8.63 -40.20 9.32
N ASN A 185 -8.70 -40.47 10.63
CA ASN A 185 -8.43 -39.46 11.64
C ASN A 185 -6.94 -39.11 11.73
N ARG A 186 -6.07 -40.11 11.56
CA ARG A 186 -4.62 -39.92 11.44
C ARG A 186 -4.27 -39.11 10.21
N GLU A 187 -4.81 -39.49 9.05
CA GLU A 187 -4.60 -38.76 7.79
C GLU A 187 -5.04 -37.29 7.91
N SER A 188 -6.17 -37.03 8.57
CA SER A 188 -6.62 -35.65 8.82
C SER A 188 -5.64 -34.87 9.72
N LYS A 189 -4.98 -35.52 10.67
CA LYS A 189 -3.95 -34.87 11.51
C LYS A 189 -2.71 -34.55 10.67
N ASP A 190 -2.22 -35.52 9.91
CA ASP A 190 -1.02 -35.37 9.08
C ASP A 190 -1.21 -34.27 8.02
N GLN A 191 -2.38 -34.23 7.37
CA GLN A 191 -2.75 -33.17 6.42
C GLN A 191 -2.80 -31.78 7.09
N PHE A 192 -3.27 -31.71 8.33
CA PHE A 192 -3.28 -30.47 9.10
C PHE A 192 -1.85 -29.98 9.37
N GLU A 193 -0.97 -30.85 9.85
CA GLU A 193 0.43 -30.53 10.14
C GLU A 193 1.17 -30.04 8.89
N GLU A 194 0.98 -30.71 7.74
CA GLU A 194 1.57 -30.29 6.46
C GLU A 194 1.08 -28.90 6.04
N LEU A 195 -0.23 -28.66 6.08
CA LEU A 195 -0.81 -27.36 5.72
C LEU A 195 -0.36 -26.25 6.68
N LEU A 196 -0.15 -26.58 7.96
CA LEU A 196 0.35 -25.64 8.96
C LEU A 196 1.80 -25.23 8.66
N GLU A 197 2.66 -26.16 8.23
CA GLU A 197 4.02 -25.78 7.81
C GLU A 197 4.02 -24.85 6.59
N ILE A 198 3.13 -25.10 5.64
CA ILE A 198 2.98 -24.26 4.44
C ILE A 198 2.54 -22.85 4.85
N ILE A 199 1.50 -22.73 5.67
CA ILE A 199 0.97 -21.42 6.07
C ILE A 199 2.01 -20.59 6.84
N VAL A 200 2.87 -21.23 7.63
CA VAL A 200 3.98 -20.55 8.33
C VAL A 200 4.99 -19.96 7.37
N LYS A 201 5.35 -20.70 6.31
CA LYS A 201 6.29 -20.23 5.29
C LYS A 201 5.70 -19.03 4.55
N ASP A 202 4.42 -19.09 4.23
CA ASP A 202 3.69 -18.01 3.57
C ASP A 202 3.61 -16.75 4.45
N PHE A 203 3.23 -16.90 5.73
CA PHE A 203 3.17 -15.80 6.68
C PHE A 203 4.54 -15.13 6.86
N LYS A 204 5.60 -15.93 6.98
CA LYS A 204 6.99 -15.42 7.04
C LYS A 204 7.37 -14.64 5.79
N THR A 205 6.93 -15.09 4.62
CA THR A 205 7.20 -14.43 3.34
C THR A 205 6.46 -13.11 3.25
N GLN A 206 5.18 -13.07 3.60
CA GLN A 206 4.38 -11.84 3.64
C GLN A 206 4.99 -10.79 4.59
N ILE A 207 5.32 -11.22 5.81
CA ILE A 207 5.93 -10.35 6.82
C ILE A 207 7.30 -9.82 6.35
N ARG A 208 8.09 -10.61 5.60
CA ARG A 208 9.39 -10.19 5.05
C ARG A 208 9.25 -9.26 3.86
N ALA A 209 8.33 -9.54 2.94
CA ALA A 209 8.07 -8.68 1.78
C ALA A 209 7.66 -7.27 2.21
N ASN A 210 6.88 -7.18 3.29
CA ASN A 210 6.48 -5.92 3.91
C ASN A 210 7.63 -5.14 4.60
N LYS A 211 8.86 -5.69 4.69
CA LYS A 211 10.05 -5.01 5.24
C LYS A 211 10.95 -4.35 4.18
N ILE A 212 10.76 -4.61 2.89
CA ILE A 212 11.74 -4.25 1.83
C ILE A 212 11.39 -2.93 1.10
N VAL A 213 10.37 -2.19 1.53
CA VAL A 213 9.99 -0.89 0.93
C VAL A 213 10.26 0.27 1.88
#